data_AF-A0A525ICZ9-F1
#
_entry.id   AF-A0A525ICZ9-F1
#
_cell.length_a   1.000
_cell.length_b   1.000
_cell.length_c   1.000
_cell.angle_alpha   90.00
_cell.angle_beta   90.00
_cell.angle_gamma   90.00
#
_symmetry.space_group_name_H-M   'P 1'
#
loop_
_entity.id
_entity.type
_entity.pdbx_description
1 polymer ?
#
loop_
_entity_poly.entity_id
_entity_poly.type
_entity_poly.pdbx_seq_one_letter_code
_entity_poly.pdbx_strand_id
1 'polypeptide(L)'
;MTAPVSGFADDRPFAAFLGEWAGTGDIVGSDGTHERIRCKATGAESMGGAELIQSIVCASPSYRIDIQTQAEASGQNVTGTWTEQTREVTGALIGTVGDGKFDGSVKGPGFTATVELRSNGRVQSVKIVPTGADITEVTIDLRPKT
;
A
#
# COMPACT_ATOMS: atom_id res chain seq x y z
N MET A 1 28.71 9.15 32.26
CA MET A 1 28.62 8.76 30.84
C MET A 1 27.21 9.04 30.39
N THR A 2 27.00 10.18 29.72
CA THR A 2 25.70 10.52 29.14
C THR A 2 25.70 9.97 27.73
N ALA A 3 24.91 8.93 27.47
CA ALA A 3 24.71 8.44 26.10
C ALA A 3 24.03 9.57 25.29
N PRO A 4 24.40 9.78 24.01
CA PRO A 4 23.56 10.59 23.15
C PRO A 4 22.23 9.86 23.01
N VAL A 5 21.14 10.49 23.45
CA VAL A 5 19.83 10.16 22.92
C VAL A 5 19.90 10.54 21.45
N SER A 6 20.01 9.53 20.59
CA SER A 6 19.77 9.72 19.17
C SER A 6 18.39 10.36 19.07
N GLY A 7 18.35 11.65 18.72
CA GLY A 7 17.10 12.34 18.46
C GLY A 7 16.33 11.53 17.42
N PHE A 8 15.03 11.36 17.64
CA PHE A 8 14.11 10.96 16.59
C PHE A 8 14.32 11.98 15.46
N ALA A 9 15.05 11.59 14.43
CA ALA A 9 15.08 12.34 13.19
C ALA A 9 13.66 12.27 12.66
N ASP A 10 12.96 13.41 12.69
CA ASP A 10 11.69 13.69 12.00
C ASP A 10 10.96 12.43 11.51
N ASP A 11 10.23 11.81 12.44
CA ASP A 11 9.64 10.47 12.36
C ASP A 11 8.48 10.48 11.33
N ARG A 12 8.83 10.50 10.03
CA ARG A 12 7.92 10.45 8.90
C ARG A 12 7.92 9.03 8.30
N PRO A 13 7.29 8.05 8.95
CA PRO A 13 7.41 6.64 8.59
C PRO A 13 7.01 6.32 7.15
N PHE A 14 6.11 7.13 6.59
CA PHE A 14 5.58 6.95 5.24
C PHE A 14 6.31 7.74 4.16
N ALA A 15 7.39 8.47 4.48
CA ALA A 15 8.07 9.36 3.55
C ALA A 15 8.46 8.71 2.21
N ALA A 16 8.81 7.41 2.23
CA ALA A 16 9.20 6.67 1.03
C ALA A 16 8.05 6.38 0.05
N PHE A 17 6.78 6.56 0.46
CA PHE A 17 5.59 6.26 -0.35
C PHE A 17 4.89 7.51 -0.88
N LEU A 18 5.38 8.70 -0.52
CA LEU A 18 4.77 9.97 -0.90
C LEU A 18 5.02 10.32 -2.37
N GLY A 19 4.16 11.18 -2.91
CA GLY A 19 4.23 11.67 -4.29
C GLY A 19 3.34 10.88 -5.26
N GLU A 20 3.55 11.12 -6.54
CA GLU A 20 2.85 10.42 -7.61
C GLU A 20 3.72 9.33 -8.23
N TRP A 21 3.12 8.18 -8.48
CA TRP A 21 3.79 7.02 -9.02
C TRP A 21 2.99 6.43 -10.17
N ALA A 22 3.68 5.83 -11.13
CA ALA A 22 3.06 5.09 -12.22
C ALA A 22 3.93 3.91 -12.65
N GLY A 23 3.29 2.88 -13.17
CA GLY A 23 4.01 1.69 -13.61
C GLY A 23 3.10 0.58 -14.06
N THR A 24 3.61 -0.63 -14.00
CA THR A 24 2.92 -1.84 -14.43
C THR A 24 3.17 -2.95 -13.45
N GLY A 25 2.29 -3.92 -13.47
CA GLY A 25 2.39 -5.12 -12.64
C GLY A 25 1.71 -6.28 -13.31
N ASP A 26 1.51 -7.34 -12.57
CA ASP A 26 0.73 -8.47 -12.99
C ASP A 26 -0.36 -8.79 -11.95
N ILE A 27 -1.48 -9.30 -12.43
CA ILE A 27 -2.62 -9.74 -11.63
C ILE A 27 -2.94 -11.19 -11.93
N VAL A 28 -3.25 -11.95 -10.88
CA VAL A 28 -3.64 -13.36 -10.98
C VAL A 28 -5.08 -13.51 -10.50
N GLY A 29 -5.96 -13.98 -11.39
CA GLY A 29 -7.35 -14.30 -11.08
C GLY A 29 -7.50 -15.59 -10.28
N SER A 30 -8.63 -15.78 -9.61
CA SER A 30 -8.95 -17.05 -8.92
C SER A 30 -9.20 -18.22 -9.88
N ASP A 31 -9.46 -17.92 -11.16
CA ASP A 31 -9.55 -18.88 -12.26
C ASP A 31 -8.16 -19.25 -12.85
N GLY A 32 -7.07 -18.69 -12.31
CA GLY A 32 -5.70 -18.92 -12.77
C GLY A 32 -5.29 -18.04 -13.95
N THR A 33 -6.15 -17.12 -14.41
CA THR A 33 -5.75 -16.13 -15.41
C THR A 33 -4.64 -15.23 -14.89
N HIS A 34 -3.76 -14.81 -15.80
CA HIS A 34 -2.62 -13.96 -15.49
C HIS A 34 -2.61 -12.81 -16.50
N GLU A 35 -2.74 -11.59 -16.02
CA GLU A 35 -2.83 -10.41 -16.88
C GLU A 35 -1.84 -9.32 -16.47
N ARG A 36 -1.30 -8.65 -17.49
CA ARG A 36 -0.52 -7.42 -17.31
C ARG A 36 -1.46 -6.28 -16.94
N ILE A 37 -1.18 -5.59 -15.84
CA ILE A 37 -1.98 -4.48 -15.33
C ILE A 37 -1.18 -3.17 -15.32
N ARG A 38 -1.82 -2.05 -15.65
CA ARG A 38 -1.21 -0.70 -15.56
C ARG A 38 -1.72 0.00 -14.32
N CYS A 39 -0.83 0.66 -13.59
CA CYS A 39 -1.14 1.24 -12.29
C CYS A 39 -0.66 2.68 -12.16
N LYS A 40 -1.40 3.45 -11.36
CA LYS A 40 -1.02 4.75 -10.84
C LYS A 40 -1.26 4.76 -9.34
N ALA A 41 -0.39 5.41 -8.60
CA ALA A 41 -0.57 5.62 -7.17
C ALA A 41 -0.28 7.07 -6.80
N THR A 42 -0.92 7.54 -5.73
CA THR A 42 -0.64 8.83 -5.11
C THR A 42 -0.54 8.62 -3.61
N GLY A 43 0.52 9.10 -2.98
CA GLY A 43 0.69 9.13 -1.53
C GLY A 43 0.82 10.57 -1.05
N ALA A 44 0.01 10.94 -0.06
CA ALA A 44 0.09 12.21 0.64
C ALA A 44 0.15 11.93 2.15
N GLU A 45 0.76 12.84 2.90
CA GLU A 45 0.81 12.73 4.35
C GLU A 45 0.00 13.83 5.04
N SER A 46 -0.34 13.54 6.29
CA SER A 46 -1.04 14.42 7.21
C SER A 46 -0.53 14.18 8.63
N MET A 47 -1.08 14.88 9.63
CA MET A 47 -0.70 14.75 11.06
C MET A 47 0.80 14.84 11.33
N GLY A 48 1.48 15.78 10.67
CA GLY A 48 2.93 15.95 10.83
C GLY A 48 3.78 14.80 10.27
N GLY A 49 3.21 13.99 9.36
CA GLY A 49 3.89 12.85 8.71
C GLY A 49 3.58 11.48 9.33
N ALA A 50 2.80 11.45 10.41
CA ALA A 50 2.34 10.22 11.04
C ALA A 50 1.17 9.56 10.31
N GLU A 51 0.54 10.23 9.35
CA GLU A 51 -0.58 9.69 8.56
C GLU A 51 -0.24 9.62 7.08
N LEU A 52 -0.58 8.52 6.42
CA LEU A 52 -0.56 8.33 4.98
C LEU A 52 -1.99 8.24 4.44
N ILE A 53 -2.29 9.08 3.47
CA ILE A 53 -3.47 8.98 2.60
C ILE A 53 -2.97 8.54 1.23
N GLN A 54 -3.36 7.33 0.82
CA GLN A 54 -2.90 6.72 -0.42
C GLN A 54 -4.06 6.32 -1.32
N SER A 55 -3.91 6.53 -2.62
CA SER A 55 -4.77 5.93 -3.65
C SER A 55 -3.93 5.10 -4.61
N ILE A 56 -4.43 3.92 -4.99
CA ILE A 56 -3.85 3.07 -6.03
C ILE A 56 -4.96 2.68 -7.00
N VAL A 57 -4.79 3.02 -8.27
CA VAL A 57 -5.70 2.62 -9.35
C VAL A 57 -4.95 1.79 -10.36
N CYS A 58 -5.43 0.57 -10.59
CA CYS A 58 -4.89 -0.38 -11.54
C CYS A 58 -5.96 -0.88 -12.50
N ALA A 59 -5.63 -0.99 -13.78
CA ALA A 59 -6.55 -1.46 -14.81
C ALA A 59 -5.88 -2.32 -15.88
N SER A 60 -6.60 -3.37 -16.26
CA SER A 60 -6.32 -4.34 -17.34
C SER A 60 -7.63 -4.55 -18.12
N PRO A 61 -7.66 -5.36 -19.20
CA PRO A 61 -8.90 -5.67 -19.89
C PRO A 61 -9.97 -6.31 -18.99
N SER A 62 -9.57 -7.22 -18.10
CA SER A 62 -10.53 -8.00 -17.28
C SER A 62 -10.66 -7.48 -15.85
N TYR A 63 -9.62 -6.82 -15.33
CA TYR A 63 -9.58 -6.39 -13.93
C TYR A 63 -9.39 -4.89 -13.76
N ARG A 64 -10.13 -4.34 -12.80
CA ARG A 64 -9.90 -3.02 -12.22
C ARG A 64 -9.80 -3.14 -10.71
N ILE A 65 -8.83 -2.43 -10.14
CA ILE A 65 -8.65 -2.24 -8.71
C ILE A 65 -8.57 -0.74 -8.47
N ASP A 66 -9.33 -0.25 -7.49
CA ASP A 66 -9.37 1.15 -7.10
C ASP A 66 -9.35 1.22 -5.58
N ILE A 67 -8.15 1.33 -5.01
CA ILE A 67 -7.91 1.28 -3.57
C ILE A 67 -7.69 2.68 -3.03
N GLN A 68 -8.36 2.99 -1.93
CA GLN A 68 -8.06 4.09 -1.05
C GLN A 68 -7.61 3.55 0.30
N THR A 69 -6.61 4.18 0.89
CA THR A 69 -6.04 3.79 2.19
C THR A 69 -5.78 5.02 3.02
N GLN A 70 -6.18 4.97 4.28
CA GLN A 70 -5.80 5.93 5.30
C GLN A 70 -5.11 5.16 6.42
N ALA A 71 -3.84 5.44 6.66
CA ALA A 71 -3.01 4.69 7.60
C ALA A 71 -2.28 5.65 8.54
N GLU A 72 -2.42 5.42 9.84
CA GLU A 72 -1.76 6.19 10.89
C GLU A 72 -0.71 5.32 11.56
N ALA A 73 0.47 5.90 11.79
CA ALA A 73 1.58 5.28 12.48
C ALA A 73 1.68 5.78 13.93
N SER A 74 1.85 4.84 14.86
CA SER A 74 2.25 5.09 16.25
C SER A 74 3.59 4.38 16.49
N GLY A 75 4.67 5.15 16.35
CA GLY A 75 6.01 4.58 16.16
C GLY A 75 6.04 3.73 14.88
N GLN A 76 6.43 2.46 15.00
CA GLN A 76 6.45 1.54 13.86
C GLN A 76 5.11 0.83 13.61
N ASN A 77 4.17 0.88 14.56
CA ASN A 77 2.89 0.19 14.40
C ASN A 77 1.95 1.03 13.56
N VAL A 78 1.20 0.40 12.67
CA VAL A 78 0.24 1.07 11.79
C VAL A 78 -1.16 0.52 12.02
N THR A 79 -2.12 1.43 12.11
CA THR A 79 -3.55 1.13 12.05
C THR A 79 -4.22 2.00 11.02
N GLY A 80 -5.28 1.54 10.40
CA GLY A 80 -5.96 2.35 9.39
C GLY A 80 -7.16 1.67 8.77
N THR A 81 -7.59 2.26 7.67
CA THR A 81 -8.68 1.77 6.83
C THR A 81 -8.19 1.54 5.42
N TRP A 82 -8.74 0.52 4.80
CA TRP A 82 -8.56 0.20 3.39
C TRP A 82 -9.94 0.08 2.77
N THR A 83 -10.13 0.67 1.61
CA THR A 83 -11.38 0.62 0.85
C THR A 83 -11.04 0.34 -0.60
N GLU A 84 -11.72 -0.64 -1.20
CA GLU A 84 -11.65 -0.88 -2.63
C GLU A 84 -12.99 -0.56 -3.27
N GLN A 85 -12.97 0.53 -4.04
CA GLN A 85 -14.17 1.18 -4.53
C GLN A 85 -14.92 0.34 -5.56
N THR A 86 -14.20 -0.44 -6.39
CA THR A 86 -14.81 -1.25 -7.44
C THR A 86 -15.67 -2.41 -6.95
N ARG A 87 -15.40 -2.89 -5.73
CA ARG A 87 -16.19 -3.94 -5.07
C ARG A 87 -16.96 -3.41 -3.85
N GLU A 88 -16.89 -2.11 -3.58
CA GLU A 88 -17.53 -1.43 -2.45
C GLU A 88 -17.22 -2.08 -1.08
N VAL A 89 -16.01 -2.62 -0.94
CA VAL A 89 -15.57 -3.31 0.28
C VAL A 89 -14.61 -2.45 1.09
N THR A 90 -14.72 -2.55 2.41
CA THR A 90 -13.86 -1.82 3.37
C THR A 90 -13.38 -2.79 4.45
N GLY A 91 -12.13 -2.60 4.89
CA GLY A 91 -11.52 -3.39 5.96
C GLY A 91 -10.59 -2.56 6.84
N ALA A 92 -10.33 -3.09 8.03
CA ALA A 92 -9.32 -2.54 8.94
C ALA A 92 -7.93 -2.95 8.48
N LEU A 93 -7.04 -1.97 8.31
CA LEU A 93 -5.63 -2.16 8.01
C LEU A 93 -4.84 -2.17 9.32
N ILE A 94 -3.99 -3.17 9.50
CA ILE A 94 -2.98 -3.21 10.56
C ILE A 94 -1.63 -3.58 9.96
N GLY A 95 -0.55 -3.11 10.54
CA GLY A 95 0.78 -3.47 10.07
C GLY A 95 1.91 -2.80 10.80
N THR A 96 3.08 -2.85 10.19
CA THR A 96 4.30 -2.17 10.65
C THR A 96 4.97 -1.41 9.51
N VAL A 97 5.56 -0.26 9.83
CA VAL A 97 6.26 0.61 8.87
C VAL A 97 7.64 1.01 9.40
N GLY A 98 8.59 1.13 8.48
CA GLY A 98 9.95 1.61 8.74
C GLY A 98 10.87 1.35 7.56
N ASP A 99 11.95 2.11 7.40
CA ASP A 99 12.98 1.87 6.38
C ASP A 99 12.44 1.70 4.93
N GLY A 100 11.42 2.47 4.57
CA GLY A 100 10.77 2.40 3.26
C GLY A 100 9.97 1.11 3.03
N LYS A 101 9.64 0.40 4.10
CA LYS A 101 8.95 -0.88 4.11
C LYS A 101 7.63 -0.76 4.88
N PHE A 102 6.57 -1.31 4.34
CA PHE A 102 5.32 -1.58 5.05
C PHE A 102 4.93 -3.03 4.88
N ASP A 103 4.60 -3.70 5.98
CA ASP A 103 4.00 -5.03 6.00
C ASP A 103 2.73 -4.98 6.82
N GLY A 104 1.63 -5.47 6.25
CA GLY A 104 0.37 -5.43 6.93
C GLY A 104 -0.65 -6.40 6.39
N SER A 105 -1.83 -6.31 6.99
CA SER A 105 -2.99 -7.06 6.58
C SER A 105 -4.23 -6.20 6.66
N VAL A 106 -5.18 -6.50 5.78
CA VAL A 106 -6.52 -5.92 5.77
C VAL A 106 -7.49 -7.02 6.16
N LYS A 107 -8.43 -6.71 7.05
CA LYS A 107 -9.55 -7.59 7.37
C LYS A 107 -10.86 -6.84 7.23
N GLY A 108 -11.72 -7.32 6.33
CA GLY A 108 -13.08 -6.82 6.14
C GLY A 108 -14.11 -7.94 6.19
N PRO A 109 -15.39 -7.62 5.97
CA PRO A 109 -16.45 -8.62 5.90
C PRO A 109 -16.23 -9.56 4.71
N GLY A 110 -15.98 -10.84 4.97
CA GLY A 110 -15.88 -11.86 3.92
C GLY A 110 -14.55 -11.91 3.15
N PHE A 111 -13.58 -11.05 3.48
CA PHE A 111 -12.25 -11.08 2.86
C PHE A 111 -11.14 -10.69 3.83
N THR A 112 -9.95 -11.18 3.54
CA THR A 112 -8.70 -10.68 4.13
C THR A 112 -7.71 -10.41 3.02
N ALA A 113 -6.72 -9.56 3.25
CA ALA A 113 -5.60 -9.41 2.33
C ALA A 113 -4.29 -9.20 3.09
N THR A 114 -3.21 -9.72 2.54
CA THR A 114 -1.85 -9.36 2.96
C THR A 114 -1.36 -8.26 2.04
N VAL A 115 -0.72 -7.22 2.60
CA VAL A 115 -0.27 -6.05 1.86
C VAL A 115 1.19 -5.78 2.21
N GLU A 116 2.04 -5.74 1.19
CA GLU A 116 3.44 -5.37 1.34
C GLU A 116 3.76 -4.21 0.41
N LEU A 117 4.39 -3.16 0.96
CA LEU A 117 5.01 -2.10 0.17
C LEU A 117 6.50 -2.07 0.46
N ARG A 118 7.29 -1.81 -0.58
CA ARG A 118 8.72 -1.54 -0.50
C ARG A 118 9.03 -0.35 -1.37
N SER A 119 9.78 0.63 -0.87
CA SER A 119 10.24 1.76 -1.65
C SER A 119 11.67 2.11 -1.30
N ASN A 120 12.46 2.39 -2.33
CA ASN A 120 13.81 2.95 -2.20
C ASN A 120 13.90 4.37 -2.80
N GLY A 121 12.75 5.02 -3.03
CA GLY A 121 12.65 6.34 -3.66
C GLY A 121 12.78 6.34 -5.18
N ARG A 122 13.23 5.25 -5.82
CA ARG A 122 13.29 5.11 -7.28
C ARG A 122 12.26 4.14 -7.83
N VAL A 123 11.94 3.12 -7.04
CA VAL A 123 10.92 2.13 -7.32
C VAL A 123 10.10 1.93 -6.06
N GLN A 124 8.78 1.87 -6.22
CA GLN A 124 7.84 1.44 -5.21
C GLN A 124 7.19 0.14 -5.68
N SER A 125 7.50 -0.95 -4.99
CA SER A 125 6.89 -2.26 -5.22
C SER A 125 5.70 -2.44 -4.29
N VAL A 126 4.59 -2.92 -4.83
CA VAL A 126 3.35 -3.20 -4.10
C VAL A 126 2.97 -4.65 -4.36
N LYS A 127 2.72 -5.40 -3.29
CA LYS A 127 2.17 -6.75 -3.36
C LYS A 127 0.89 -6.84 -2.53
N ILE A 128 -0.17 -7.37 -3.10
CA ILE A 128 -1.46 -7.60 -2.45
C ILE A 128 -1.86 -9.06 -2.69
N VAL A 129 -2.12 -9.79 -1.61
CA VAL A 129 -2.56 -11.19 -1.65
C VAL A 129 -3.89 -11.30 -0.90
N PRO A 130 -5.03 -11.16 -1.60
CA PRO A 130 -6.35 -11.31 -1.00
C PRO A 130 -6.74 -12.78 -0.81
N THR A 131 -7.71 -13.03 0.07
CA THR A 131 -8.39 -14.30 0.29
C THR A 131 -9.88 -14.03 0.38
N GLY A 132 -10.68 -14.83 -0.33
CA GLY A 132 -12.13 -14.60 -0.47
C GLY A 132 -12.50 -13.62 -1.58
N ALA A 133 -11.62 -13.39 -2.55
CA ALA A 133 -11.84 -12.53 -3.72
C ALA A 133 -11.70 -13.31 -5.05
N ASP A 134 -12.10 -12.68 -6.14
CA ASP A 134 -11.90 -13.13 -7.53
C ASP A 134 -10.46 -12.92 -8.05
N ILE A 135 -9.61 -12.33 -7.21
CA ILE A 135 -8.17 -12.11 -7.41
C ILE A 135 -7.44 -12.94 -6.36
N THR A 136 -6.25 -13.45 -6.68
CA THR A 136 -5.38 -14.20 -5.75
C THR A 136 -4.05 -13.50 -5.50
N GLU A 137 -3.53 -12.74 -6.46
CA GLU A 137 -2.32 -11.95 -6.28
C GLU A 137 -2.31 -10.72 -7.19
N VAL A 138 -1.76 -9.61 -6.68
CA VAL A 138 -1.44 -8.41 -7.45
C VAL A 138 -0.02 -8.01 -7.08
N THR A 139 0.87 -7.90 -8.07
CA THR A 139 2.25 -7.46 -7.86
C THR A 139 2.56 -6.32 -8.83
N ILE A 140 3.02 -5.17 -8.35
CA ILE A 140 3.18 -3.95 -9.14
C ILE A 140 4.52 -3.31 -8.82
N ASP A 141 5.24 -2.86 -9.86
CA ASP A 141 6.39 -1.97 -9.71
C ASP A 141 6.06 -0.60 -10.30
N LEU A 142 6.15 0.42 -9.44
CA LEU A 142 5.88 1.80 -9.77
C LEU A 142 7.18 2.60 -9.75
N ARG A 143 7.23 3.65 -10.58
CA ARG A 143 8.29 4.66 -10.56
C ARG A 143 7.67 6.03 -10.29
N PRO A 144 8.43 6.95 -9.67
CA PRO A 144 7.96 8.32 -9.49
C PRO A 144 7.60 8.92 -10.84
N LYS A 145 6.49 9.65 -10.91
CA LYS A 145 6.24 10.53 -12.03
C LYS A 145 7.14 11.77 -11.86
N THR A 146 7.97 12.01 -12.86
CA THR A 146 8.72 13.26 -13.04
C THR A 146 7.82 14.41 -13.44
#